data_AF-A0A1X1CVC3-F1
#
_entry.id   AF-A0A1X1CVC3-F1
#
_cell.length_a   1.000
_cell.length_b   1.000
_cell.length_c   1.000
_cell.angle_alpha   90.00
_cell.angle_beta   90.00
_cell.angle_gamma   90.00
#
_symmetry.space_group_name_H-M   'P 1'
#
loop_
_entity.id
_entity.type
_entity.pdbx_description
1 polymer ?
#
loop_
_entity_poly.entity_id
_entity_poly.type
_entity_poly.pdbx_seq_one_letter_code
_entity_poly.pdbx_strand_id
1 'polypeptide(L)'
;MPISSLPQRAGHPFLRVHLCFLAVFLFSAFLTVHEALELKNNYEERQRAQLAEIQKSLDSQFQESIDELMYYEKMLNYALTHPLDSDHAREAIARFQRLRQQNTWQLQLSSPRSMPLNGVSDSWLAHDPLLLREADHINQELRAALEFSFILQFGDSAQDFHSRFWYISRAGFFISSRPPQSPQELAQSYSTMIQRPYFRDQNPANSSHSRLRWTEVYQGEFNEGLMMTVSTPIVSNGYWYGVLSMDFTQQRIHALMMQVHHSLLQGKLLIVDRSLNEITRLHAPNDEPLTQEQQARVEARMRQQPAGVMRLGTQFVSWSHLKNFDAYLVNIQSLRQGLSQELGRVALFLLGMWLLFVLLLGVTHQVIFRMVRRMDMLSSQLAWRANYDGMTRLLNRNAFFEQFVALAAHNKQQQTPIAVIQLDVDHFKNVNDTWGHAAGDQALIRVASVISHTLRKYDVAGRIGGEEFCIVLPETTLSEASAVAERIRTRLAAKTILVNCKATFSVTLSAGVTASEELGDYHAETLQATADRRLYLAKTGGRNRVCAEG
;
A
#
# COMPACT_ATOMS: atom_id res chain seq x y z
N MET A 1 14.53 -59.92 -12.07
CA MET A 1 13.72 -59.22 -11.05
C MET A 1 12.74 -58.30 -11.77
N PRO A 2 11.43 -58.46 -11.57
CA PRO A 2 10.44 -57.71 -12.33
C PRO A 2 10.30 -56.28 -11.79
N ILE A 3 10.09 -55.35 -12.71
CA ILE A 3 9.94 -53.92 -12.48
C ILE A 3 8.62 -53.70 -11.73
N SER A 4 8.73 -53.38 -10.45
CA SER A 4 7.60 -52.96 -9.62
C SER A 4 7.06 -51.63 -10.13
N SER A 5 5.85 -51.64 -10.69
CA SER A 5 5.07 -50.44 -10.97
C SER A 5 4.67 -49.79 -9.64
N LEU A 6 5.33 -48.68 -9.32
CA LEU A 6 4.97 -47.82 -8.20
C LEU A 6 3.52 -47.32 -8.37
N PRO A 7 2.75 -47.21 -7.28
CA PRO A 7 1.42 -46.64 -7.33
C PRO A 7 1.53 -45.17 -7.76
N GLN A 8 1.00 -44.85 -8.93
CA GLN A 8 0.81 -43.46 -9.34
C GLN A 8 -0.05 -42.78 -8.28
N ARG A 9 0.56 -41.97 -7.41
CA ARG A 9 -0.15 -40.97 -6.62
C ARG A 9 -0.82 -40.02 -7.61
N ALA A 10 -2.06 -40.34 -7.99
CA ALA A 10 -2.93 -39.53 -8.82
C ALA A 10 -3.33 -38.26 -8.07
N GLY A 11 -2.39 -37.34 -7.89
CA GLY A 11 -2.71 -35.97 -7.55
C GLY A 11 -3.24 -35.30 -8.82
N HIS A 12 -4.49 -34.83 -8.80
CA HIS A 12 -5.08 -34.14 -9.94
C HIS A 12 -4.12 -33.05 -10.46
N PRO A 13 -3.61 -33.14 -11.70
CA PRO A 13 -2.63 -32.19 -12.23
C PRO A 13 -3.16 -30.76 -12.23
N PHE A 14 -4.48 -30.60 -12.33
CA PHE A 14 -5.20 -29.34 -12.18
C PHE A 14 -4.97 -28.68 -10.82
N LEU A 15 -5.05 -29.43 -9.72
CA LEU A 15 -4.91 -28.91 -8.37
C LEU A 15 -3.52 -28.32 -8.14
N ARG A 16 -2.47 -28.95 -8.69
CA ARG A 16 -1.09 -28.47 -8.57
C ARG A 16 -0.89 -27.12 -9.27
N VAL A 17 -1.47 -26.94 -10.46
CA VAL A 17 -1.42 -25.67 -11.20
C VAL A 17 -2.11 -24.55 -10.41
N HIS A 18 -3.27 -24.81 -9.84
CA HIS A 18 -3.97 -23.84 -8.99
C HIS A 18 -3.20 -23.49 -7.71
N LEU A 19 -2.62 -24.49 -7.04
CA LEU A 19 -1.84 -24.27 -5.82
C LEU A 19 -0.57 -23.45 -6.07
N CYS A 20 0.17 -23.75 -7.15
CA CYS A 20 1.35 -22.95 -7.52
C CYS A 20 0.98 -21.50 -7.84
N PHE A 21 -0.10 -21.28 -8.61
CA PHE A 21 -0.59 -19.92 -8.89
C PHE A 21 -0.96 -19.18 -7.61
N LEU A 22 -1.72 -19.83 -6.71
CA LEU A 22 -2.14 -19.24 -5.45
C LEU A 22 -0.94 -18.87 -4.58
N ALA A 23 0.06 -19.75 -4.49
CA ALA A 23 1.27 -19.49 -3.71
C ALA A 23 2.04 -18.27 -4.23
N VAL A 24 2.26 -18.17 -5.55
CA VAL A 24 2.95 -17.03 -6.17
C VAL A 24 2.14 -15.74 -6.01
N PHE A 25 0.81 -15.81 -6.18
CA PHE A 25 -0.07 -14.66 -5.99
C PHE A 25 -0.04 -14.15 -4.54
N LEU A 26 -0.16 -15.04 -3.55
CA LEU A 26 -0.11 -14.67 -2.13
C LEU A 26 1.25 -14.08 -1.74
N PHE A 27 2.34 -14.68 -2.21
CA PHE A 27 3.69 -14.15 -1.94
C PHE A 27 3.90 -12.78 -2.56
N SER A 28 3.46 -12.58 -3.81
CA SER A 28 3.52 -11.28 -4.48
C SER A 28 2.65 -10.23 -3.77
N ALA A 29 1.42 -10.58 -3.39
CA ALA A 29 0.55 -9.68 -2.64
C ALA A 29 1.15 -9.29 -1.28
N PHE A 30 1.75 -10.25 -0.57
CA PHE A 30 2.44 -9.99 0.69
C PHE A 30 3.61 -9.01 0.51
N LEU A 31 4.46 -9.23 -0.48
CA LEU A 31 5.61 -8.35 -0.77
C LEU A 31 5.14 -6.92 -1.08
N THR A 32 4.09 -6.76 -1.89
CA THR A 32 3.56 -5.43 -2.25
C THR A 32 2.93 -4.72 -1.06
N VAL A 33 2.23 -5.44 -0.17
CA VAL A 33 1.72 -4.85 1.08
C VAL A 33 2.86 -4.42 1.98
N HIS A 34 3.94 -5.22 2.06
CA HIS A 34 5.12 -4.88 2.84
C HIS A 34 5.81 -3.61 2.30
N GLU A 35 6.10 -3.55 1.00
CA GLU A 35 6.67 -2.36 0.35
C GLU A 35 5.78 -1.12 0.51
N ALA A 36 4.45 -1.28 0.43
CA ALA A 36 3.51 -0.17 0.63
C ALA A 36 3.55 0.37 2.07
N LEU A 37 3.71 -0.49 3.06
CA LEU A 37 3.87 -0.09 4.46
C LEU A 37 5.20 0.63 4.69
N GLU A 38 6.28 0.16 4.06
CA GLU A 38 7.60 0.78 4.15
C GLU A 38 7.61 2.16 3.46
N LEU A 39 7.03 2.28 2.26
CA LEU A 39 6.82 3.55 1.58
C LEU A 39 6.04 4.55 2.43
N LYS A 40 5.01 4.09 3.15
CA LYS A 40 4.24 4.93 4.06
C LYS A 40 5.11 5.44 5.21
N ASN A 41 5.88 4.58 5.86
CA ASN A 41 6.77 4.98 6.96
C ASN A 41 7.84 5.96 6.49
N ASN A 42 8.48 5.68 5.35
CA ASN A 42 9.47 6.56 4.74
C ASN A 42 8.88 7.93 4.38
N TYR A 43 7.62 7.97 3.94
CA TYR A 43 6.91 9.23 3.68
C TYR A 43 6.68 10.01 4.98
N GLU A 44 6.21 9.37 6.06
CA GLU A 44 6.02 10.02 7.37
C GLU A 44 7.34 10.57 7.95
N GLU A 45 8.44 9.81 7.85
CA GLU A 45 9.76 10.25 8.29
C GLU A 45 10.27 11.44 7.49
N ARG A 46 10.11 11.42 6.15
CA ARG A 46 10.52 12.53 5.29
C ARG A 46 9.76 13.81 5.59
N GLN A 47 8.44 13.71 5.82
CA GLN A 47 7.61 14.85 6.24
C GLN A 47 8.07 15.43 7.58
N ARG A 48 8.40 14.57 8.53
CA ARG A 48 8.92 14.99 9.84
C ARG A 48 10.27 15.70 9.71
N ALA A 49 11.17 15.16 8.89
CA ALA A 49 12.50 15.74 8.65
C ALA A 49 12.42 17.12 8.00
N GLN A 50 11.58 17.28 6.96
CA GLN A 50 11.36 18.57 6.31
C GLN A 50 10.78 19.62 7.26
N LEU A 51 9.80 19.24 8.08
CA LEU A 51 9.21 20.15 9.06
C LEU A 51 10.22 20.54 10.15
N ALA A 52 11.07 19.60 10.57
CA ALA A 52 12.13 19.86 11.55
C ALA A 52 13.20 20.83 11.01
N GLU A 53 13.50 20.81 9.71
CA GLU A 53 14.40 21.77 9.07
C GLU A 53 13.84 23.20 9.12
N ILE A 54 12.56 23.37 8.79
CA ILE A 54 11.88 24.67 8.88
C ILE A 54 11.83 25.15 10.33
N GLN A 55 11.44 24.27 11.26
CA GLN A 55 11.42 24.58 12.70
C GLN A 55 12.81 25.00 13.18
N LYS A 56 13.88 24.30 12.79
CA LYS A 56 15.25 24.67 13.16
C LYS A 56 15.66 26.03 12.61
N SER A 57 15.30 26.34 11.36
CA SER A 57 15.62 27.64 10.76
C SER A 57 14.87 28.79 11.45
N LEU A 58 13.57 28.61 11.73
CA LEU A 58 12.76 29.57 12.49
C LEU A 58 13.33 29.78 13.91
N ASP A 59 13.56 28.69 14.64
CA ASP A 59 14.12 28.76 16.00
C ASP A 59 15.49 29.46 16.00
N SER A 60 16.33 29.21 14.99
CA SER A 60 17.62 29.87 14.86
C SER A 60 17.49 31.39 14.69
N GLN A 61 16.57 31.84 13.85
CA GLN A 61 16.33 33.28 13.61
C GLN A 61 15.73 33.97 14.84
N PHE A 62 14.79 33.31 15.53
CA PHE A 62 14.30 33.79 16.81
C PHE A 62 15.38 33.82 17.88
N GLN A 63 16.26 32.80 17.94
CA GLN A 63 17.34 32.75 18.90
C GLN A 63 18.35 33.87 18.67
N GLU A 64 18.74 34.11 17.42
CA GLU A 64 19.64 35.20 17.03
C GLU A 64 19.08 36.55 17.48
N SER A 65 17.79 36.80 17.24
CA SER A 65 17.12 38.04 17.70
C SER A 65 17.02 38.12 19.23
N ILE A 66 16.77 37.00 19.93
CA ILE A 66 16.79 36.97 21.41
C ILE A 66 18.20 37.27 21.93
N ASP A 67 19.24 36.70 21.33
CA ASP A 67 20.62 36.91 21.74
C ASP A 67 21.04 38.38 21.54
N GLU A 68 20.60 39.00 20.43
CA GLU A 68 20.71 40.45 20.21
C GLU A 68 19.99 41.26 21.29
N LEU A 69 18.73 40.93 21.61
CA LEU A 69 17.98 41.60 22.68
C LEU A 69 18.71 41.52 24.02
N MET A 70 19.25 40.36 24.35
CA MET A 70 20.01 40.12 25.57
C MET A 70 21.34 40.87 25.58
N TYR A 71 21.98 41.02 24.42
CA TYR A 71 23.17 41.86 24.27
C TYR A 71 22.85 43.33 24.52
N TYR A 72 21.77 43.84 23.93
CA TYR A 72 21.31 45.21 24.16
C TYR A 72 20.88 45.47 25.60
N GLU A 73 20.21 44.52 26.25
CA GLU A 73 19.86 44.60 27.67
C GLU A 73 21.11 44.73 28.55
N LYS A 74 22.14 43.91 28.30
CA LYS A 74 23.42 43.99 29.02
C LYS A 74 24.11 45.34 28.79
N MET A 75 24.11 45.85 27.57
CA MET A 75 24.71 47.16 27.28
C MET A 75 23.97 48.30 27.95
N LEU A 76 22.64 48.30 27.95
CA LEU A 76 21.87 49.33 28.63
C LEU A 76 22.08 49.28 30.15
N ASN A 77 22.11 48.08 30.74
CA ASN A 77 22.45 47.90 32.15
C ASN A 77 23.89 48.33 32.48
N TYR A 78 24.83 48.11 31.57
CA TYR A 78 26.20 48.60 31.69
C TYR A 78 26.24 50.14 31.65
N ALA A 79 25.59 50.77 30.67
CA ALA A 79 25.53 52.22 30.55
C ALA A 79 24.82 52.89 31.75
N LEU A 80 23.82 52.21 32.34
CA LEU A 80 23.22 52.63 33.60
C LEU A 80 24.26 52.65 34.73
N THR A 81 25.06 51.60 34.89
CA THR A 81 26.04 51.50 36.00
C THR A 81 27.34 52.29 35.76
N HIS A 82 27.68 52.57 34.51
CA HIS A 82 28.92 53.24 34.08
C HIS A 82 28.62 54.39 33.11
N PRO A 83 27.93 55.46 33.57
CA PRO A 83 27.51 56.54 32.68
C PRO A 83 28.71 57.30 32.10
N LEU A 84 28.70 57.56 30.79
CA LEU A 84 29.69 58.41 30.14
C LEU A 84 29.30 59.89 30.33
N ASP A 85 30.13 60.62 31.08
CA ASP A 85 29.95 62.07 31.21
C ASP A 85 30.50 62.78 29.97
N SER A 86 29.60 63.11 29.03
CA SER A 86 29.92 63.87 27.83
C SER A 86 29.23 65.24 27.82
N ASP A 87 29.81 66.21 27.12
CA ASP A 87 29.21 67.55 26.94
C ASP A 87 27.81 67.47 26.34
N HIS A 88 27.63 66.59 25.34
CA HIS A 88 26.36 66.33 24.69
C HIS A 88 25.30 65.78 25.66
N ALA A 89 25.67 64.86 26.55
CA ALA A 89 24.77 64.33 27.56
C ALA A 89 24.36 65.40 28.59
N ARG A 90 25.30 66.24 29.03
CA ARG A 90 25.02 67.36 29.96
C ARG A 90 24.06 68.39 29.35
N GLU A 91 24.27 68.75 28.08
CA GLU A 91 23.37 69.65 27.35
C GLU A 91 21.97 69.04 27.18
N ALA A 92 21.89 67.75 26.82
CA ALA A 92 20.64 67.04 26.64
C ALA A 92 19.81 66.99 27.93
N ILE A 93 20.44 66.75 29.08
CA ILE A 93 19.77 66.79 30.39
C ILE A 93 19.25 68.20 30.70
N ALA A 94 20.02 69.25 30.43
CA ALA A 94 19.58 70.63 30.62
C ALA A 94 18.38 70.99 29.71
N ARG A 95 18.36 70.48 28.47
CA ARG A 95 17.22 70.61 27.55
C ARG A 95 16.00 69.84 28.05
N PHE A 96 16.18 68.63 28.55
CA PHE A 96 15.11 67.80 29.11
C PHE A 96 14.34 68.52 30.23
N GLN A 97 15.01 69.24 31.13
CA GLN A 97 14.32 69.97 32.22
C GLN A 97 13.33 71.03 31.73
N ARG A 98 13.55 71.58 30.53
CA ARG A 98 12.58 72.49 29.87
C ARG A 98 11.50 71.73 29.11
N LEU A 99 11.87 70.63 28.46
CA LEU A 99 10.98 69.82 27.64
C LEU A 99 9.95 69.02 28.44
N ARG A 100 10.29 68.57 29.65
CA ARG A 100 9.40 67.74 30.52
C ARG A 100 8.07 68.40 30.90
N GLN A 101 7.95 69.72 30.72
CA GLN A 101 6.71 70.48 30.96
C GLN A 101 5.77 70.47 29.75
N GLN A 102 6.26 70.12 28.57
CA GLN A 102 5.45 69.99 27.36
C GLN A 102 4.70 68.66 27.37
N ASN A 103 3.45 68.66 26.86
CA ASN A 103 2.60 67.47 26.84
C ASN A 103 3.32 66.23 26.25
N THR A 104 4.02 66.45 25.13
CA THR A 104 4.94 65.50 24.48
C THR A 104 6.21 66.24 24.09
N TRP A 105 7.35 65.56 24.11
CA TRP A 105 8.64 66.13 23.75
C TRP A 105 9.52 65.12 23.02
N GLN A 106 10.42 65.63 22.19
CA GLN A 106 11.44 64.85 21.51
C GLN A 106 12.81 65.46 21.78
N LEU A 107 13.78 64.63 22.15
CA LEU A 107 15.14 65.02 22.48
C LEU A 107 16.12 64.23 21.62
N GLN A 108 16.74 64.91 20.67
CA GLN A 108 17.79 64.36 19.81
C GLN A 108 19.08 65.16 20.00
N LEU A 109 20.22 64.47 20.00
CA LEU A 109 21.52 65.11 20.01
C LEU A 109 21.80 65.72 18.63
N SER A 110 22.63 66.76 18.57
CA SER A 110 22.99 67.45 17.31
C SER A 110 23.83 66.59 16.35
N SER A 111 23.93 65.28 16.59
CA SER A 111 24.57 64.30 15.73
C SER A 111 23.51 63.57 14.91
N PRO A 112 23.64 63.50 13.58
CA PRO A 112 22.70 62.80 12.69
C PRO A 112 22.64 61.27 12.93
N ARG A 113 23.47 60.74 13.85
CA ARG A 113 23.57 59.32 14.18
C ARG A 113 22.80 58.89 15.43
N SER A 114 22.20 59.83 16.18
CA SER A 114 21.44 59.49 17.38
C SER A 114 19.95 59.30 17.09
N MET A 115 19.35 58.22 17.59
CA MET A 115 17.89 58.07 17.60
C MET A 115 17.27 59.07 18.61
N PRO A 116 16.13 59.70 18.29
CA PRO A 116 15.50 60.64 19.21
C PRO A 116 14.90 59.91 20.43
N LEU A 117 15.09 60.48 21.62
CA LEU A 117 14.31 60.12 22.81
C LEU A 117 12.95 60.80 22.72
N ASN A 118 11.88 60.04 22.89
CA ASN A 118 10.51 60.50 22.74
C ASN A 118 9.81 60.37 24.09
N GLY A 119 9.18 61.42 24.60
CA GLY A 119 8.56 61.32 25.93
C GLY A 119 7.39 62.24 26.17
N VAL A 120 6.81 62.06 27.36
CA VAL A 120 5.60 62.71 27.82
C VAL A 120 5.85 63.54 29.07
N SER A 121 4.92 64.45 29.36
CA SER A 121 4.97 65.36 30.51
C SER A 121 4.90 64.65 31.87
N ASP A 122 5.31 65.33 32.95
CA ASP A 122 5.10 64.85 34.32
C ASP A 122 3.62 64.65 34.67
N SER A 123 2.76 65.55 34.23
CA SER A 123 1.31 65.45 34.47
C SER A 123 0.70 64.24 33.78
N TRP A 124 1.27 63.81 32.65
CA TRP A 124 0.86 62.59 31.97
C TRP A 124 1.13 61.35 32.83
N LEU A 125 2.31 61.25 33.45
CA LEU A 125 2.71 60.08 34.26
C LEU A 125 1.83 59.88 35.48
N ALA A 126 1.27 60.95 36.05
CA ALA A 126 0.38 60.86 37.21
C ALA A 126 -0.89 60.00 36.99
N HIS A 127 -1.21 59.65 35.74
CA HIS A 127 -2.38 58.84 35.39
C HIS A 127 -2.16 57.32 35.53
N ASP A 128 -0.91 56.84 35.61
CA ASP A 128 -0.62 55.40 35.78
C ASP A 128 0.38 55.17 36.93
N PRO A 129 0.00 54.43 37.99
CA PRO A 129 0.87 54.20 39.15
C PRO A 129 2.12 53.35 38.84
N LEU A 130 2.19 52.66 37.69
CA LEU A 130 3.41 51.95 37.28
C LEU A 130 4.49 52.90 36.75
N LEU A 131 4.12 54.13 36.41
CA LEU A 131 5.02 55.12 35.84
C LEU A 131 5.52 56.05 36.93
N LEU A 132 6.83 56.24 36.97
CA LEU A 132 7.47 57.04 37.98
C LEU A 132 8.78 57.61 37.45
N ARG A 133 8.92 58.92 37.56
CA ARG A 133 10.13 59.67 37.23
C ARG A 133 10.84 60.07 38.52
N GLU A 134 11.70 59.20 39.04
CA GLU A 134 12.47 59.47 40.25
C GLU A 134 13.65 60.39 39.97
N ALA A 135 13.83 61.42 40.81
CA ALA A 135 14.87 62.42 40.64
C ALA A 135 16.29 61.83 40.70
N ASP A 136 16.48 60.79 41.52
CA ASP A 136 17.77 60.15 41.75
C ASP A 136 18.21 59.28 40.56
N HIS A 137 17.25 58.78 39.77
CA HIS A 137 17.51 57.83 38.69
C HIS A 137 17.40 58.43 37.28
N ILE A 138 16.58 59.47 37.08
CA ILE A 138 16.27 60.01 35.74
C ILE A 138 17.50 60.52 34.99
N ASN A 139 18.44 61.19 35.67
CA ASN A 139 19.62 61.75 35.00
C ASN A 139 20.57 60.63 34.52
N GLN A 140 20.70 59.56 35.31
CA GLN A 140 21.51 58.39 34.95
C GLN A 140 20.85 57.61 33.81
N GLU A 141 19.53 57.44 33.89
CA GLU A 141 18.75 56.76 32.85
C GLU A 141 18.79 57.51 31.51
N LEU A 142 18.63 58.84 31.52
CA LEU A 142 18.73 59.65 30.30
C LEU A 142 20.12 59.55 29.66
N ARG A 143 21.20 59.52 30.45
CA ARG A 143 22.56 59.32 29.91
C ARG A 143 22.68 57.96 29.23
N ALA A 144 22.29 56.91 29.93
CA ALA A 144 22.32 55.55 29.39
C ALA A 144 21.46 55.41 28.12
N ALA A 145 20.27 56.01 28.11
CA ALA A 145 19.37 56.02 26.97
C ALA A 145 19.94 56.81 25.78
N LEU A 146 20.59 57.96 26.02
CA LEU A 146 21.27 58.73 24.98
C LEU A 146 22.46 57.97 24.39
N GLU A 147 23.26 57.28 25.21
CA GLU A 147 24.34 56.41 24.73
C GLU A 147 23.78 55.27 23.88
N PHE A 148 22.74 54.62 24.37
CA PHE A 148 22.06 53.52 23.69
C PHE A 148 21.42 53.96 22.36
N SER A 149 20.98 55.23 22.25
CA SER A 149 20.40 55.80 21.05
C SER A 149 21.31 55.77 19.81
N PHE A 150 22.64 55.76 20.01
CA PHE A 150 23.62 55.63 18.92
C PHE A 150 23.74 54.20 18.42
N ILE A 151 23.50 53.22 19.29
CA ILE A 151 23.65 51.80 19.00
C ILE A 151 22.47 51.30 18.18
N LEU A 152 21.27 51.80 18.51
CA LEU A 152 20.02 51.46 17.82
C LEU A 152 20.01 51.75 16.31
N GLN A 153 20.94 52.58 15.83
CA GLN A 153 21.09 52.88 14.41
C GLN A 153 21.71 51.73 13.60
N PHE A 154 22.45 50.82 14.25
CA PHE A 154 23.17 49.75 13.54
C PHE A 154 22.30 48.56 13.13
N GLY A 155 21.03 48.51 13.54
CA GLY A 155 20.06 47.54 13.02
C GLY A 155 19.58 47.94 11.62
N ASP A 156 19.72 47.04 10.65
CA ASP A 156 19.15 47.25 9.32
C ASP A 156 17.69 46.79 9.32
N SER A 157 16.78 47.75 9.55
CA SER A 157 15.35 47.48 9.52
C SER A 157 14.83 46.94 8.18
N ALA A 158 15.63 46.84 7.10
CA ALA A 158 15.25 46.14 5.88
C ALA A 158 15.76 44.69 5.82
N GLN A 159 16.84 44.35 6.52
CA GLN A 159 17.49 43.02 6.44
C GLN A 159 17.29 42.16 7.69
N ASP A 160 17.12 42.77 8.87
CA ASP A 160 17.02 42.04 10.12
C ASP A 160 15.75 41.16 10.16
N PHE A 161 15.71 40.16 11.04
CA PHE A 161 14.48 39.37 11.22
C PHE A 161 13.43 40.09 12.09
N HIS A 162 13.86 40.87 13.08
CA HIS A 162 12.98 41.68 13.93
C HIS A 162 12.60 43.01 13.25
N SER A 163 11.33 43.39 13.29
CA SER A 163 10.80 44.55 12.56
C SER A 163 11.04 45.89 13.22
N ARG A 164 11.01 45.93 14.55
CA ARG A 164 11.16 47.13 15.35
C ARG A 164 11.78 46.76 16.68
N PHE A 165 12.66 47.62 17.16
CA PHE A 165 13.32 47.48 18.45
C PHE A 165 13.08 48.76 19.25
N TRP A 166 12.78 48.64 20.54
CA TRP A 166 12.65 49.81 21.40
C TRP A 166 12.93 49.57 22.88
N TYR A 167 13.22 50.66 23.58
CA TYR A 167 13.27 50.75 25.03
C TYR A 167 12.16 51.68 25.52
N ILE A 168 11.31 51.22 26.45
CA ILE A 168 10.30 52.05 27.14
C ILE A 168 10.72 52.23 28.59
N SER A 169 10.83 53.47 29.01
CA SER A 169 11.07 53.88 30.39
C SER A 169 9.77 54.10 31.15
N ARG A 170 9.75 53.71 32.43
CA ARG A 170 8.73 54.11 33.41
C ARG A 170 8.75 55.62 33.71
N ALA A 171 9.86 56.30 33.42
CA ALA A 171 10.01 57.73 33.64
C ALA A 171 9.42 58.57 32.51
N GLY A 172 8.58 58.01 31.64
CA GLY A 172 7.82 58.78 30.67
C GLY A 172 8.52 59.02 29.34
N PHE A 173 9.43 58.14 28.92
CA PHE A 173 10.07 58.26 27.62
C PHE A 173 10.36 56.89 27.00
N PHE A 174 10.64 56.88 25.71
CA PHE A 174 11.03 55.69 24.96
C PHE A 174 11.97 56.04 23.80
N ILE A 175 12.72 55.06 23.35
CA ILE A 175 13.54 55.14 22.13
C ILE A 175 13.16 53.98 21.24
N SER A 176 12.93 54.24 19.96
CA SER A 176 12.51 53.24 18.97
C SER A 176 13.40 53.35 17.74
N SER A 177 13.73 52.20 17.13
CA SER A 177 14.36 52.15 15.81
C SER A 177 13.46 52.70 14.70
N ARG A 178 12.16 52.85 14.98
CA ARG A 178 11.17 53.56 14.17
C ARG A 178 10.55 54.69 15.00
N PRO A 179 11.16 55.88 15.04
CA PRO A 179 10.64 56.98 15.84
C PRO A 179 9.32 57.53 15.26
N PRO A 180 8.41 58.01 16.13
CA PRO A 180 7.16 58.64 15.70
C PRO A 180 7.43 59.89 14.87
N GLN A 181 6.60 60.16 13.87
CA GLN A 181 6.76 61.29 12.94
C GLN A 181 5.99 62.53 13.41
N SER A 182 4.99 62.35 14.28
CA SER A 182 4.19 63.44 14.83
C SER A 182 4.05 63.39 16.36
N PRO A 183 3.81 64.53 17.04
CA PRO A 183 3.53 64.55 18.48
C PRO A 183 2.31 63.72 18.88
N GLN A 184 1.30 63.63 18.00
CA GLN A 184 0.10 62.83 18.23
C GLN A 184 0.43 61.33 18.19
N GLU A 185 1.21 60.88 17.19
CA GLU A 185 1.71 59.52 17.13
C GLU A 185 2.55 59.17 18.37
N LEU A 186 3.40 60.09 18.82
CA LEU A 186 4.23 59.88 20.02
C LEU A 186 3.38 59.61 21.26
N ALA A 187 2.40 60.47 21.54
CA ALA A 187 1.50 60.31 22.67
C ALA A 187 0.70 59.00 22.59
N GLN A 188 0.20 58.68 21.40
CA GLN A 188 -0.56 57.46 21.15
C GLN A 188 0.30 56.21 21.36
N SER A 189 1.49 56.17 20.76
CA SER A 189 2.41 55.05 20.90
C SER A 189 2.83 54.81 22.33
N TYR A 190 3.19 55.87 23.07
CA TYR A 190 3.55 55.71 24.48
C TYR A 190 2.35 55.19 25.29
N SER A 191 1.15 55.74 25.08
CA SER A 191 -0.08 55.28 25.75
C SER A 191 -0.39 53.81 25.48
N THR A 192 -0.24 53.37 24.23
CA THR A 192 -0.46 51.97 23.87
C THR A 192 0.61 51.08 24.49
N MET A 193 1.88 51.45 24.36
CA MET A 193 3.02 50.65 24.81
C MET A 193 2.94 50.29 26.30
N ILE A 194 2.57 51.23 27.16
CA ILE A 194 2.47 50.97 28.61
C ILE A 194 1.26 50.13 29.02
N GLN A 195 0.25 50.02 28.15
CA GLN A 195 -0.96 49.23 28.41
C GLN A 195 -0.79 47.78 27.98
N ARG A 196 0.20 47.47 27.13
CA ARG A 196 0.39 46.13 26.60
C ARG A 196 1.02 45.17 27.62
N PRO A 197 0.75 43.85 27.48
CA PRO A 197 1.32 42.82 28.35
C PRO A 197 2.86 42.82 28.40
N TYR A 198 3.53 43.10 27.28
CA TYR A 198 5.00 43.17 27.23
C TYR A 198 5.59 44.22 28.18
N PHE A 199 4.83 45.25 28.59
CA PHE A 199 5.31 46.25 29.55
C PHE A 199 4.83 45.92 30.97
N ARG A 200 3.52 45.68 31.15
CA ARG A 200 2.91 45.53 32.49
C ARG A 200 3.31 44.23 33.17
N ASP A 201 3.39 43.13 32.42
CA ASP A 201 3.66 41.80 32.98
C ASP A 201 5.15 41.57 33.24
N GLN A 202 6.00 42.49 32.80
CA GLN A 202 7.43 42.53 33.05
C GLN A 202 7.81 43.22 34.36
N ASN A 203 6.82 43.66 35.16
CA ASN A 203 7.09 44.18 36.49
C ASN A 203 7.77 43.10 37.36
N PRO A 204 9.00 43.32 37.85
CA PRO A 204 9.72 42.37 38.71
C PRO A 204 9.01 42.05 40.02
N ALA A 205 8.07 42.88 40.46
CA ALA A 205 7.25 42.62 41.64
C ALA A 205 6.25 41.46 41.45
N ASN A 206 6.04 40.98 40.23
CA ASN A 206 5.14 39.86 39.94
C ASN A 206 5.79 38.50 40.26
N SER A 207 5.07 37.62 40.95
CA SER A 207 5.56 36.31 41.42
C SER A 207 5.91 35.30 40.31
N SER A 208 5.43 35.53 39.08
CA SER A 208 5.66 34.67 37.91
C SER A 208 6.71 35.21 36.94
N HIS A 209 7.56 36.13 37.40
CA HIS A 209 8.53 36.86 36.58
C HIS A 209 9.49 35.93 35.81
N SER A 210 9.44 36.00 34.49
CA SER A 210 10.43 35.40 33.58
C SER A 210 11.27 36.53 32.97
N ARG A 211 12.59 36.34 32.88
CA ARG A 211 13.50 37.34 32.29
C ARG A 211 13.13 37.67 30.84
N LEU A 212 12.65 36.68 30.09
CA LEU A 212 12.14 36.86 28.73
C LEU A 212 10.66 36.53 28.70
N ARG A 213 9.85 37.41 28.11
CA ARG A 213 8.43 37.16 27.86
C ARG A 213 8.05 37.45 26.42
N TRP A 214 7.27 36.53 25.86
CA TRP A 214 6.57 36.68 24.61
C TRP A 214 5.14 37.13 24.85
N THR A 215 4.62 37.94 23.94
CA THR A 215 3.21 38.29 23.88
C THR A 215 2.45 37.34 22.95
N GLU A 216 1.14 37.24 23.17
CA GLU A 216 0.23 36.71 22.17
C GLU A 216 0.21 37.63 20.94
N VAL A 217 -0.24 37.11 19.80
CA VAL A 217 -0.32 37.90 18.57
C VAL A 217 -1.31 39.04 18.74
N TYR A 218 -0.91 40.25 18.38
CA TYR A 218 -1.76 41.42 18.45
C TYR A 218 -1.62 42.31 17.22
N GLN A 219 -2.61 43.18 17.02
CA GLN A 219 -2.59 44.17 15.96
C GLN A 219 -1.68 45.34 16.36
N GLY A 220 -0.62 45.56 15.57
CA GLY A 220 0.28 46.70 15.69
C GLY A 220 -0.39 48.03 15.36
N GLU A 221 0.28 49.12 15.72
CA GLU A 221 -0.20 50.47 15.44
C GLU A 221 0.03 50.85 13.97
N PHE A 222 -0.62 51.94 13.52
CA PHE A 222 -0.36 52.57 12.21
C PHE A 222 -0.30 51.60 11.01
N ASN A 223 -1.18 50.59 11.00
CA ASN A 223 -1.27 49.54 9.97
C ASN A 223 -0.02 48.66 9.83
N GLU A 224 0.78 48.47 10.88
CA GLU A 224 1.93 47.55 10.87
C GLU A 224 1.53 46.06 10.76
N GLY A 225 0.24 45.75 10.87
CA GLY A 225 -0.31 44.40 10.76
C GLY A 225 -0.24 43.61 12.06
N LEU A 226 -0.44 42.29 11.96
CA LEU A 226 -0.29 41.39 13.10
C LEU A 226 1.19 41.21 13.45
N MET A 227 1.49 41.22 14.73
CA MET A 227 2.85 41.07 15.24
C MET A 227 2.86 40.40 16.61
N MET A 228 4.04 39.96 16.99
CA MET A 228 4.35 39.43 18.31
C MET A 228 5.61 40.10 18.84
N THR A 229 5.64 40.35 20.14
CA THR A 229 6.74 41.06 20.81
C THR A 229 7.39 40.16 21.84
N VAL A 230 8.72 40.11 21.82
CA VAL A 230 9.52 39.60 22.94
C VAL A 230 10.06 40.78 23.74
N SER A 231 10.08 40.64 25.06
CA SER A 231 10.49 41.69 25.97
C SER A 231 11.38 41.16 27.09
N THR A 232 12.22 42.03 27.63
CA THR A 232 13.05 41.82 28.83
C THR A 232 13.06 43.07 29.70
N PRO A 233 12.98 42.95 31.03
CA PRO A 233 13.00 44.10 31.93
C PRO A 233 14.42 44.66 32.08
N ILE A 234 14.51 45.98 32.24
CA ILE A 234 15.75 46.68 32.55
C ILE A 234 15.76 47.01 34.03
N VAL A 235 16.57 46.27 34.78
CA VAL A 235 16.69 46.37 36.23
C VAL A 235 18.16 46.58 36.59
N SER A 236 18.44 47.64 37.33
CA SER A 236 19.78 47.90 37.86
C SER A 236 19.68 48.38 39.31
N ASN A 237 20.56 47.87 40.18
CA ASN A 237 20.57 48.15 41.62
C ASN A 237 19.21 47.96 42.32
N GLY A 238 18.41 47.00 41.88
CA GLY A 238 17.07 46.73 42.43
C GLY A 238 15.97 47.69 41.96
N TYR A 239 16.30 48.69 41.15
CA TYR A 239 15.33 49.60 40.52
C TYR A 239 14.95 49.10 39.13
N TRP A 240 13.64 49.03 38.86
CA TRP A 240 13.10 48.68 37.54
C TRP A 240 12.90 49.97 36.73
N TYR A 241 13.76 50.17 35.72
CA TYR A 241 13.73 51.38 34.88
C TYR A 241 12.65 51.28 33.80
N GLY A 242 12.45 50.09 33.24
CA GLY A 242 11.55 49.92 32.11
C GLY A 242 11.73 48.58 31.42
N VAL A 243 11.37 48.53 30.14
CA VAL A 243 11.36 47.30 29.35
C VAL A 243 12.00 47.53 28.00
N LEU A 244 12.83 46.58 27.59
CA LEU A 244 13.42 46.48 26.26
C LEU A 244 12.64 45.45 25.45
N SER A 245 12.29 45.76 24.21
CA SER A 245 11.40 44.91 23.41
C SER A 245 11.79 44.86 21.93
N MET A 246 11.43 43.75 21.29
CA MET A 246 11.58 43.49 19.86
C MET A 246 10.28 42.95 19.27
N ASP A 247 9.89 43.50 18.13
CA ASP A 247 8.74 43.02 17.35
C ASP A 247 9.14 42.07 16.23
N PHE A 248 8.27 41.10 15.98
CA PHE A 248 8.27 40.25 14.81
C PHE A 248 6.92 40.39 14.12
N THR A 249 6.89 41.02 12.94
CA THR A 249 5.66 41.07 12.16
C THR A 249 5.35 39.73 11.51
N GLN A 250 4.06 39.44 11.34
CA GLN A 250 3.57 38.31 10.58
C GLN A 250 4.18 38.26 9.17
N GLN A 251 4.40 39.43 8.54
CA GLN A 251 5.00 39.54 7.21
C GLN A 251 6.44 39.01 7.17
N ARG A 252 7.27 39.27 8.19
CA ARG A 252 8.66 38.77 8.24
C ARG A 252 8.71 37.27 8.50
N ILE A 253 7.88 36.79 9.41
CA ILE A 253 7.75 35.36 9.67
C ILE A 253 7.29 34.65 8.39
N HIS A 254 6.30 35.21 7.67
CA HIS A 254 5.85 34.70 6.39
C HIS A 254 6.96 34.70 5.32
N ALA A 255 7.72 35.79 5.20
CA ALA A 255 8.83 35.89 4.24
C ALA A 255 9.94 34.86 4.52
N LEU A 256 10.29 34.66 5.79
CA LEU A 256 11.25 33.64 6.22
C LEU A 256 10.72 32.24 5.90
N MET A 257 9.46 31.95 6.22
CA MET A 257 8.86 30.67 5.86
C MET A 257 8.89 30.46 4.35
N MET A 258 8.58 31.47 3.52
CA MET A 258 8.69 31.39 2.06
C MET A 258 10.11 31.06 1.59
N GLN A 259 11.12 31.69 2.19
CA GLN A 259 12.53 31.48 1.84
C GLN A 259 12.99 30.05 2.15
N VAL A 260 12.62 29.52 3.32
CA VAL A 260 12.98 28.15 3.74
C VAL A 260 12.13 27.09 3.03
N HIS A 261 10.92 27.46 2.60
CA HIS A 261 9.97 26.55 1.94
C HIS A 261 10.39 26.14 0.53
N HIS A 262 11.40 26.77 -0.09
CA HIS A 262 11.82 26.57 -1.49
C HIS A 262 11.85 25.06 -1.88
N SER A 263 10.75 24.61 -2.51
CA SER A 263 10.47 23.32 -3.17
C SER A 263 10.15 22.06 -2.33
N LEU A 264 10.30 22.06 -1.00
CA LEU A 264 10.26 20.80 -0.23
C LEU A 264 8.85 20.37 0.23
N LEU A 265 7.95 21.30 0.52
CA LEU A 265 6.59 21.02 0.97
C LEU A 265 5.60 21.63 -0.03
N GLN A 266 4.63 20.85 -0.51
CA GLN A 266 3.51 21.38 -1.31
C GLN A 266 2.23 21.54 -0.46
N GLY A 267 2.34 21.29 0.84
CA GLY A 267 1.27 21.42 1.81
C GLY A 267 1.12 22.84 2.34
N LYS A 268 -0.04 23.10 2.92
CA LYS A 268 -0.35 24.34 3.62
C LYS A 268 0.46 24.36 4.92
N LEU A 269 1.25 25.41 5.12
CA LEU A 269 2.05 25.58 6.32
C LEU A 269 1.41 26.65 7.21
N LEU A 270 1.30 26.37 8.50
CA LEU A 270 0.63 27.19 9.50
C LEU A 270 1.55 27.31 10.71
N ILE A 271 1.59 28.49 11.32
CA ILE A 271 2.06 28.62 12.70
C ILE A 271 0.85 28.94 13.55
N VAL A 272 0.65 28.15 14.60
CA VAL A 272 -0.47 28.28 15.52
C VAL A 272 0.03 28.44 16.95
N ASP A 273 -0.64 29.25 17.74
CA ASP A 273 -0.33 29.40 19.17
C ASP A 273 -0.75 28.15 19.98
N ARG A 274 -0.54 28.18 21.30
CA ARG A 274 -0.96 27.10 22.21
C ARG A 274 -2.48 26.88 22.26
N SER A 275 -3.26 27.92 21.96
CA SER A 275 -4.73 27.88 21.83
C SER A 275 -5.17 27.50 20.42
N LEU A 276 -4.22 27.22 19.52
CA LEU A 276 -4.37 26.85 18.12
C LEU A 276 -4.98 27.95 17.24
N ASN A 277 -4.86 29.21 17.68
CA ASN A 277 -5.15 30.34 16.82
C ASN A 277 -4.05 30.50 15.78
N GLU A 278 -4.45 30.80 14.55
CA GLU A 278 -3.53 31.00 13.44
C GLU A 278 -2.75 32.31 13.61
N ILE A 279 -1.41 32.21 13.64
CA ILE A 279 -0.49 33.33 13.69
C ILE A 279 -0.12 33.76 12.28
N THR A 280 0.28 32.80 11.45
CA THR A 280 0.59 33.03 10.04
C THR A 280 0.33 31.77 9.22
N ARG A 281 0.01 31.97 7.94
CA ARG A 281 -0.25 30.88 6.99
C ARG A 281 0.49 31.08 5.69
N LEU A 282 0.88 29.96 5.12
CA LEU A 282 1.40 29.83 3.78
C LEU A 282 0.42 29.00 2.97
N HIS A 283 -0.14 29.63 1.94
CA HIS A 283 -1.17 29.02 1.10
C HIS A 283 -0.56 27.93 0.23
N ALA A 284 -1.26 26.81 0.14
CA ALA A 284 -0.99 25.76 -0.82
C ALA A 284 -2.07 25.75 -1.92
N PRO A 285 -1.73 25.33 -3.15
CA PRO A 285 -2.73 25.14 -4.20
C PRO A 285 -3.72 24.04 -3.80
N ASN A 286 -5.03 24.32 -3.90
CA ASN A 286 -6.13 23.46 -3.43
C ASN A 286 -6.13 23.23 -1.90
N ASP A 287 -6.12 24.31 -1.13
CA ASP A 287 -6.28 24.31 0.34
C ASP A 287 -7.69 23.83 0.72
N GLU A 288 -7.80 22.59 1.21
CA GLU A 288 -9.03 22.05 1.80
C GLU A 288 -8.96 22.21 3.33
N PRO A 289 -9.91 22.94 3.96
CA PRO A 289 -9.90 23.14 5.40
C PRO A 289 -10.19 21.83 6.15
N LEU A 290 -9.55 21.66 7.31
CA LEU A 290 -9.87 20.57 8.24
C LEU A 290 -11.28 20.76 8.79
N THR A 291 -12.04 19.67 8.91
CA THR A 291 -13.31 19.68 9.64
C THR A 291 -13.07 19.88 11.15
N GLN A 292 -14.09 20.36 11.88
CA GLN A 292 -13.98 20.59 13.33
C GLN A 292 -13.56 19.32 14.10
N GLU A 293 -14.05 18.13 13.70
CA GLU A 293 -13.65 16.87 14.33
C GLU A 293 -12.17 16.56 14.07
N GLN A 294 -11.70 16.78 12.84
CA GLN A 294 -10.29 16.58 12.47
C GLN A 294 -9.38 17.55 13.21
N GLN A 295 -9.78 18.83 13.33
CA GLN A 295 -9.05 19.82 14.13
C GLN A 295 -8.93 19.32 15.57
N ALA A 296 -10.04 19.03 16.26
CA ALA A 296 -10.06 18.54 17.65
C ALA A 296 -9.12 17.34 17.90
N ARG A 297 -9.03 16.39 16.96
CA ARG A 297 -8.11 15.25 17.04
C ARG A 297 -6.64 15.64 16.92
N VAL A 298 -6.32 16.59 16.03
CA VAL A 298 -4.98 17.15 15.89
C VAL A 298 -4.60 17.88 17.18
N GLU A 299 -5.48 18.72 17.72
CA GLU A 299 -5.24 19.48 18.95
C GLU A 299 -4.91 18.56 20.13
N ALA A 300 -5.72 17.53 20.33
CA ALA A 300 -5.55 16.56 21.41
C ALA A 300 -4.17 15.88 21.34
N ARG A 301 -3.67 15.61 20.13
CA ARG A 301 -2.38 14.93 19.95
C ARG A 301 -1.19 15.90 20.03
N MET A 302 -1.34 17.13 19.55
CA MET A 302 -0.32 18.19 19.70
C MET A 302 -0.03 18.49 21.17
N ARG A 303 -1.06 18.45 22.04
CA ARG A 303 -0.88 18.61 23.49
C ARG A 303 -0.12 17.46 24.15
N GLN A 304 -0.12 16.27 23.56
CA GLN A 304 0.57 15.09 24.10
C GLN A 304 1.98 14.92 23.54
N GLN A 305 2.21 15.32 22.29
CA GLN A 305 3.48 15.11 21.59
C GLN A 305 3.96 16.42 20.96
N PRO A 306 5.19 16.88 21.26
CA PRO A 306 5.71 18.15 20.74
C PRO A 306 5.91 18.11 19.21
N ALA A 307 6.12 16.93 18.63
CA ALA A 307 6.19 16.76 17.19
C ALA A 307 5.63 15.40 16.77
N GLY A 308 4.92 15.36 15.64
CA GLY A 308 4.32 14.13 15.13
C GLY A 308 3.71 14.27 13.75
N VAL A 309 3.21 13.15 13.23
CA VAL A 309 2.50 13.06 11.95
C VAL A 309 1.22 12.26 12.19
N MET A 310 0.13 12.69 11.57
CA MET A 310 -1.16 12.01 11.60
C MET A 310 -1.80 12.02 10.23
N ARG A 311 -2.41 10.89 9.85
CA ARG A 311 -3.30 10.82 8.69
C ARG A 311 -4.76 11.04 9.10
N LEU A 312 -5.43 11.94 8.41
CA LEU A 312 -6.85 12.30 8.58
C LEU A 312 -7.57 12.11 7.25
N GLY A 313 -8.07 10.90 7.00
CA GLY A 313 -8.74 10.56 5.74
C GLY A 313 -7.79 10.70 4.53
N THR A 314 -8.06 11.73 3.71
CA THR A 314 -7.26 12.12 2.52
C THR A 314 -6.23 13.19 2.82
N GLN A 315 -6.03 13.62 4.07
CA GLN A 315 -5.03 14.61 4.44
C GLN A 315 -4.00 14.03 5.41
N PHE A 316 -2.77 14.54 5.33
CA PHE A 316 -1.70 14.30 6.28
C PHE A 316 -1.40 15.61 6.99
N VAL A 317 -1.35 15.54 8.32
CA VAL A 317 -1.01 16.66 9.18
C VAL A 317 0.25 16.31 9.93
N SER A 318 1.30 17.10 9.75
CA SER A 318 2.52 17.04 10.54
C SER A 318 2.65 18.30 11.39
N TRP A 319 3.18 18.15 12.61
CA TRP A 319 3.41 19.29 13.51
C TRP A 319 4.75 19.18 14.22
N SER A 320 5.30 20.33 14.59
CA SER A 320 6.49 20.47 15.43
C SER A 320 6.37 21.71 16.32
N HIS A 321 6.69 21.58 17.60
CA HIS A 321 6.73 22.67 18.57
C HIS A 321 7.98 23.54 18.36
N LEU A 322 7.81 24.86 18.41
CA LEU A 322 8.90 25.83 18.36
C LEU A 322 9.49 25.99 19.77
N LYS A 323 10.82 25.99 19.88
CA LYS A 323 11.48 25.97 21.20
C LYS A 323 11.44 27.31 21.92
N ASN A 324 11.56 28.39 21.15
CA ASN A 324 11.74 29.74 21.69
C ASN A 324 10.42 30.47 21.91
N PHE A 325 9.36 30.01 21.26
CA PHE A 325 8.03 30.60 21.28
C PHE A 325 7.00 29.48 21.41
N ASP A 326 6.05 29.61 22.34
CA ASP A 326 5.09 28.55 22.67
C ASP A 326 4.00 28.41 21.59
N ALA A 327 4.43 27.91 20.44
CA ALA A 327 3.63 27.73 19.23
C ALA A 327 4.06 26.47 18.49
N TYR A 328 3.21 26.06 17.56
CA TYR A 328 3.43 24.89 16.74
C TYR A 328 3.47 25.28 15.27
N LEU A 329 4.46 24.75 14.57
CA LEU A 329 4.51 24.70 13.13
C LEU A 329 3.70 23.49 12.67
N VAL A 330 2.68 23.71 11.84
CA VAL A 330 1.76 22.68 11.35
C VAL A 330 1.77 22.69 9.83
N ASN A 331 1.97 21.53 9.22
CA ASN A 331 1.89 21.34 7.78
C ASN A 331 0.75 20.38 7.44
N ILE A 332 -0.13 20.80 6.53
CA ILE A 332 -1.31 20.05 6.08
C ILE A 332 -1.17 19.79 4.59
N GLN A 333 -1.09 18.51 4.21
CA GLN A 333 -0.95 18.09 2.82
C GLN A 333 -2.04 17.10 2.43
N SER A 334 -2.65 17.27 1.25
CA SER A 334 -3.60 16.29 0.73
C SER A 334 -2.89 15.06 0.14
N LEU A 335 -3.56 13.92 0.15
CA LEU A 335 -3.09 12.65 -0.41
C LEU A 335 -2.89 12.78 -1.92
N ARG A 336 -3.67 13.62 -2.61
CA ARG A 336 -3.46 13.93 -4.03
C ARG A 336 -2.16 14.70 -4.25
N GLN A 337 -1.85 15.69 -3.41
CA GLN A 337 -0.56 16.41 -3.45
C GLN A 337 0.60 15.47 -3.12
N GLY A 338 0.43 14.57 -2.14
CA GLY A 338 1.43 13.55 -1.81
C GLY A 338 1.66 12.56 -2.97
N LEU A 339 0.59 12.14 -3.66
CA LEU A 339 0.67 11.26 -4.83
C LEU A 339 1.33 11.91 -6.05
N SER A 340 1.24 13.24 -6.20
CA SER A 340 1.94 13.97 -7.27
C SER A 340 3.44 14.14 -7.02
N GLN A 341 3.90 14.00 -5.78
CA GLN A 341 5.33 14.03 -5.46
C GLN A 341 6.05 12.78 -6.01
N GLU A 342 7.38 12.81 -6.04
CA GLU A 342 8.21 11.69 -6.55
C GLU A 342 7.87 10.35 -5.88
N LEU A 343 7.75 10.33 -4.55
CA LEU A 343 7.36 9.14 -3.78
C LEU A 343 5.98 8.60 -4.20
N GLY A 344 5.03 9.51 -4.44
CA GLY A 344 3.69 9.17 -4.90
C GLY A 344 3.67 8.56 -6.30
N ARG A 345 4.44 9.14 -7.23
CA ARG A 345 4.62 8.61 -8.59
C ARG A 345 5.28 7.24 -8.58
N VAL A 346 6.30 7.03 -7.74
CA VAL A 346 6.94 5.72 -7.53
C VAL A 346 5.94 4.71 -6.99
N ALA A 347 5.12 5.06 -6.00
CA ALA A 347 4.10 4.17 -5.46
C ALA A 347 3.03 3.79 -6.51
N LEU A 348 2.55 4.75 -7.31
CA LEU A 348 1.63 4.49 -8.42
C LEU A 348 2.25 3.59 -9.49
N PHE A 349 3.52 3.81 -9.82
CA PHE A 349 4.27 2.99 -10.78
C PHE A 349 4.43 1.55 -10.28
N LEU A 350 4.83 1.35 -9.01
CA LEU A 350 4.95 0.03 -8.39
C LEU A 350 3.60 -0.71 -8.34
N LEU A 351 2.52 0.00 -7.98
CA LEU A 351 1.17 -0.56 -8.01
C LEU A 351 0.75 -0.96 -9.43
N GLY A 352 1.07 -0.14 -10.43
CA GLY A 352 0.85 -0.45 -11.84
C GLY A 352 1.64 -1.68 -12.31
N MET A 353 2.93 -1.77 -11.95
CA MET A 353 3.76 -2.94 -12.22
C MET A 353 3.20 -4.21 -11.56
N TRP A 354 2.73 -4.11 -10.32
CA TRP A 354 2.12 -5.24 -9.61
C TRP A 354 0.83 -5.70 -10.28
N LEU A 355 -0.05 -4.77 -10.66
CA LEU A 355 -1.27 -5.10 -11.41
C LEU A 355 -0.95 -5.77 -12.76
N LEU A 356 0.07 -5.28 -13.47
CA LEU A 356 0.55 -5.90 -14.71
C LEU A 356 1.09 -7.31 -14.46
N PHE A 357 1.86 -7.51 -13.37
CA PHE A 357 2.38 -8.81 -12.99
C PHE A 357 1.24 -9.81 -12.65
N VAL A 358 0.24 -9.38 -11.88
CA VAL A 358 -0.94 -10.19 -11.56
C VAL A 358 -1.72 -10.55 -12.83
N LEU A 359 -1.86 -9.60 -13.76
CA LEU A 359 -2.51 -9.84 -15.04
C LEU A 359 -1.74 -10.88 -15.87
N LEU A 360 -0.41 -10.73 -15.99
CA LEU A 360 0.45 -11.71 -16.67
C LEU A 360 0.35 -13.09 -16.01
N LEU A 361 0.41 -13.16 -14.68
CA LEU A 361 0.29 -14.41 -13.93
C LEU A 361 -1.07 -15.08 -14.19
N GLY A 362 -2.15 -14.31 -14.25
CA GLY A 362 -3.50 -14.80 -14.58
C GLY A 362 -3.59 -15.33 -16.02
N VAL A 363 -3.00 -14.62 -16.99
CA VAL A 363 -2.92 -15.09 -18.38
C VAL A 363 -2.13 -16.39 -18.48
N THR A 364 -0.96 -16.47 -17.84
CA THR A 364 -0.12 -17.67 -17.81
C THR A 364 -0.85 -18.85 -17.17
N HIS A 365 -1.56 -18.63 -16.07
CA HIS A 365 -2.42 -19.65 -15.45
C HIS A 365 -3.47 -20.17 -16.41
N GLN A 366 -4.20 -19.29 -17.12
CA GLN A 366 -5.20 -19.70 -18.11
C GLN A 366 -4.60 -20.53 -19.25
N VAL A 367 -3.43 -20.13 -19.77
CA VAL A 367 -2.74 -20.84 -20.86
C VAL A 367 -2.33 -22.24 -20.40
N ILE A 368 -1.66 -22.36 -19.25
CA ILE A 368 -1.21 -23.64 -18.69
C ILE A 368 -2.42 -24.55 -18.42
N PHE A 369 -3.48 -24.03 -17.82
CA PHE A 369 -4.67 -24.81 -17.53
C PHE A 369 -5.35 -25.34 -18.80
N ARG A 370 -5.48 -24.49 -19.84
CA ARG A 370 -6.01 -24.91 -21.15
C ARG A 370 -5.13 -25.97 -21.80
N MET A 371 -3.81 -25.82 -21.72
CA MET A 371 -2.85 -26.77 -22.29
C MET A 371 -2.95 -28.15 -21.62
N VAL A 372 -2.97 -28.20 -20.28
CA VAL A 372 -3.09 -29.46 -19.53
C VAL A 372 -4.40 -30.18 -19.88
N ARG A 373 -5.53 -29.46 -19.96
CA ARG A 373 -6.82 -30.05 -20.39
C ARG A 373 -6.78 -30.62 -21.81
N ARG A 374 -6.16 -29.90 -22.75
CA ARG A 374 -6.03 -30.38 -24.14
C ARG A 374 -5.15 -31.62 -24.23
N MET A 375 -4.05 -31.65 -23.49
CA MET A 375 -3.13 -32.78 -23.47
C MET A 375 -3.80 -34.04 -22.90
N ASP A 376 -4.56 -33.91 -21.81
CA ASP A 376 -5.32 -35.01 -21.20
C ASP A 376 -6.39 -35.58 -22.15
N MET A 377 -7.13 -34.69 -22.84
CA MET A 377 -8.13 -35.08 -23.83
C MET A 377 -7.51 -35.79 -25.04
N LEU A 378 -6.40 -35.27 -25.57
CA LEU A 378 -5.69 -35.87 -26.71
C LEU A 378 -5.10 -37.23 -26.34
N SER A 379 -4.50 -37.34 -25.16
CA SER A 379 -3.97 -38.61 -24.64
C SER A 379 -5.07 -39.67 -24.54
N SER A 380 -6.24 -39.29 -23.99
CA SER A 380 -7.40 -40.18 -23.90
C SER A 380 -7.94 -40.62 -25.26
N GLN A 381 -8.00 -39.70 -26.24
CA GLN A 381 -8.44 -40.03 -27.61
C GLN A 381 -7.45 -40.94 -28.34
N LEU A 382 -6.15 -40.70 -28.18
CA LEU A 382 -5.10 -41.55 -28.73
C LEU A 382 -5.15 -42.95 -28.11
N ALA A 383 -5.28 -43.04 -26.79
CA ALA A 383 -5.43 -44.31 -26.10
C ALA A 383 -6.66 -45.09 -26.59
N TRP A 384 -7.79 -44.40 -26.80
CA TRP A 384 -8.99 -45.04 -27.34
C TRP A 384 -8.78 -45.56 -28.77
N ARG A 385 -8.21 -44.76 -29.67
CA ARG A 385 -7.93 -45.18 -31.06
C ARG A 385 -6.88 -46.29 -31.14
N ALA A 386 -5.90 -46.28 -30.24
CA ALA A 386 -4.86 -47.29 -30.18
C ALA A 386 -5.37 -48.65 -29.68
N ASN A 387 -6.43 -48.67 -28.85
CA ASN A 387 -6.86 -49.88 -28.17
C ASN A 387 -8.17 -50.49 -28.71
N TYR A 388 -9.03 -49.72 -29.37
CA TYR A 388 -10.34 -50.18 -29.81
C TYR A 388 -10.46 -50.26 -31.34
N ASP A 389 -11.20 -51.25 -31.83
CA ASP A 389 -11.60 -51.33 -33.24
C ASP A 389 -12.65 -50.25 -33.54
N GLY A 390 -12.39 -49.45 -34.57
CA GLY A 390 -13.19 -48.25 -34.87
C GLY A 390 -14.64 -48.53 -35.25
N MET A 391 -14.96 -49.75 -35.70
CA MET A 391 -16.30 -50.13 -36.14
C MET A 391 -17.09 -50.83 -35.04
N THR A 392 -16.48 -51.84 -34.41
CA THR A 392 -17.16 -52.70 -33.42
C THR A 392 -17.07 -52.17 -31.99
N ARG A 393 -16.15 -51.23 -31.72
CA ARG A 393 -15.83 -50.69 -30.38
C ARG A 393 -15.38 -51.73 -29.36
N LEU A 394 -15.10 -52.96 -29.79
CA LEU A 394 -14.37 -53.95 -29.00
C LEU A 394 -12.88 -53.65 -29.06
N LEU A 395 -12.07 -54.33 -28.24
CA LEU A 395 -10.62 -54.18 -28.35
C LEU A 395 -10.16 -54.59 -29.76
N ASN A 396 -9.17 -53.88 -30.29
CA ASN A 396 -8.49 -54.36 -31.47
C ASN A 396 -7.58 -55.54 -31.11
N ARG A 397 -7.08 -56.24 -32.13
CA ARG A 397 -6.23 -57.43 -31.97
C ARG A 397 -5.09 -57.21 -30.97
N ASN A 398 -4.33 -56.13 -31.10
CA ASN A 398 -3.15 -55.90 -30.27
C ASN A 398 -3.53 -55.69 -28.80
N ALA A 399 -4.49 -54.80 -28.53
CA ALA A 399 -4.92 -54.50 -27.17
C ALA A 399 -5.64 -55.68 -26.50
N PHE A 400 -6.35 -56.50 -27.28
CA PHE A 400 -6.96 -57.73 -26.78
C PHE A 400 -5.89 -58.72 -26.28
N PHE A 401 -4.88 -59.01 -27.10
CA PHE A 401 -3.84 -59.97 -26.72
C PHE A 401 -2.99 -59.48 -25.54
N GLU A 402 -2.69 -58.19 -25.48
CA GLU A 402 -2.01 -57.61 -24.32
C GLU A 402 -2.80 -57.84 -23.02
N GLN A 403 -4.13 -57.60 -23.05
CA GLN A 403 -4.99 -57.88 -21.89
C GLN A 403 -5.14 -59.37 -21.61
N PHE A 404 -5.22 -60.21 -22.65
CA PHE A 404 -5.32 -61.64 -22.50
C PHE A 404 -4.08 -62.22 -21.80
N VAL A 405 -2.88 -61.88 -22.26
CA VAL A 405 -1.62 -62.33 -21.63
C VAL A 405 -1.55 -61.88 -20.16
N ALA A 406 -1.96 -60.64 -19.87
CA ALA A 406 -1.99 -60.12 -18.51
C ALA A 406 -2.99 -60.89 -17.61
N LEU A 407 -4.20 -61.15 -18.10
CA LEU A 407 -5.22 -61.92 -17.36
C LEU A 407 -4.78 -63.37 -17.17
N ALA A 408 -4.25 -64.02 -18.21
CA ALA A 408 -3.71 -65.37 -18.13
C ALA A 408 -2.64 -65.50 -17.03
N ALA A 409 -1.69 -64.55 -16.98
CA ALA A 409 -0.66 -64.51 -15.94
C ALA A 409 -1.26 -64.30 -14.54
N HIS A 410 -2.26 -63.41 -14.42
CA HIS A 410 -2.95 -63.14 -13.15
C HIS A 410 -3.71 -64.38 -12.64
N ASN A 411 -4.53 -65.00 -13.48
CA ASN A 411 -5.31 -66.19 -13.14
C ASN A 411 -4.42 -67.40 -12.82
N LYS A 412 -3.27 -67.55 -13.50
CA LYS A 412 -2.25 -68.55 -13.16
C LYS A 412 -1.70 -68.35 -11.74
N GLN A 413 -1.42 -67.10 -11.36
CA GLN A 413 -0.92 -66.78 -10.02
C GLN A 413 -1.97 -67.05 -8.93
N GLN A 414 -3.25 -66.77 -9.22
CA GLN A 414 -4.37 -67.03 -8.29
C GLN A 414 -4.86 -68.48 -8.31
N GLN A 415 -4.35 -69.32 -9.21
CA GLN A 415 -4.82 -70.69 -9.45
C GLN A 415 -6.33 -70.77 -9.72
N THR A 416 -6.86 -69.77 -10.42
CA THR A 416 -8.28 -69.69 -10.82
C THR A 416 -8.42 -69.97 -12.31
N PRO A 417 -9.48 -70.65 -12.78
CA PRO A 417 -9.63 -70.97 -14.20
C PRO A 417 -9.80 -69.71 -15.04
N ILE A 418 -9.20 -69.70 -16.22
CA ILE A 418 -9.44 -68.73 -17.31
C ILE A 418 -9.92 -69.48 -18.55
N ALA A 419 -10.96 -68.97 -19.20
CA ALA A 419 -11.53 -69.54 -20.40
C ALA A 419 -11.48 -68.59 -21.60
N VAL A 420 -11.45 -69.16 -22.80
CA VAL A 420 -11.34 -68.46 -24.08
C VAL A 420 -12.43 -68.96 -25.01
N ILE A 421 -13.09 -68.02 -25.70
CA ILE A 421 -14.08 -68.30 -26.73
C ILE A 421 -13.62 -67.66 -28.03
N GLN A 422 -13.31 -68.49 -29.04
CA GLN A 422 -13.04 -68.04 -30.40
C GLN A 422 -14.35 -68.09 -31.21
N LEU A 423 -14.71 -66.98 -31.85
CA LEU A 423 -15.99 -66.79 -32.54
C LEU A 423 -15.75 -66.36 -33.98
N ASP A 424 -16.58 -66.85 -34.90
CA ASP A 424 -16.57 -66.43 -36.30
C ASP A 424 -17.99 -66.38 -36.86
N VAL A 425 -18.27 -65.35 -37.66
CA VAL A 425 -19.58 -65.12 -38.26
C VAL A 425 -19.78 -66.05 -39.46
N ASP A 426 -20.78 -66.92 -39.35
CA ASP A 426 -21.05 -67.92 -40.38
C ASP A 426 -21.47 -67.26 -41.70
N HIS A 427 -20.89 -67.73 -42.81
CA HIS A 427 -21.22 -67.27 -44.16
C HIS A 427 -21.07 -65.75 -44.35
N PHE A 428 -20.16 -65.09 -43.61
CA PHE A 428 -19.98 -63.64 -43.69
C PHE A 428 -19.68 -63.13 -45.10
N LYS A 429 -18.87 -63.87 -45.89
CA LYS A 429 -18.64 -63.54 -47.29
C LYS A 429 -19.95 -63.50 -48.11
N ASN A 430 -20.85 -64.47 -47.91
CA ASN A 430 -22.15 -64.48 -48.59
C ASN A 430 -23.02 -63.28 -48.18
N VAL A 431 -22.93 -62.83 -46.93
CA VAL A 431 -23.63 -61.61 -46.48
C VAL A 431 -23.12 -60.40 -47.26
N ASN A 432 -21.80 -60.24 -47.39
CA ASN A 432 -21.20 -59.15 -48.17
C ASN A 432 -21.58 -59.24 -49.65
N ASP A 433 -21.51 -60.44 -50.23
CA ASP A 433 -21.78 -60.66 -51.66
C ASP A 433 -23.27 -60.45 -52.00
N THR A 434 -24.18 -60.73 -51.06
CA THR A 434 -25.63 -60.63 -51.28
C THR A 434 -26.18 -59.24 -50.94
N TRP A 435 -25.72 -58.64 -49.84
CA TRP A 435 -26.32 -57.43 -49.26
C TRP A 435 -25.39 -56.20 -49.32
N GLY A 436 -24.16 -56.38 -49.82
CA GLY A 436 -23.13 -55.36 -49.89
C GLY A 436 -22.35 -55.18 -48.58
N HIS A 437 -21.16 -54.60 -48.68
CA HIS A 437 -20.25 -54.39 -47.54
C HIS A 437 -20.87 -53.60 -46.38
N ALA A 438 -21.72 -52.60 -46.67
CA ALA A 438 -22.39 -51.83 -45.63
C ALA A 438 -23.32 -52.69 -44.74
N ALA A 439 -23.96 -53.72 -45.31
CA ALA A 439 -24.76 -54.68 -44.54
C ALA A 439 -23.88 -55.65 -43.74
N GLY A 440 -22.70 -56.01 -44.27
CA GLY A 440 -21.67 -56.75 -43.53
C GLY A 440 -21.16 -55.98 -42.31
N ASP A 441 -20.88 -54.69 -42.45
CA ASP A 441 -20.48 -53.82 -41.33
C ASP A 441 -21.55 -53.79 -40.23
N GLN A 442 -22.84 -53.68 -40.63
CA GLN A 442 -23.96 -53.77 -39.68
C GLN A 442 -24.03 -55.13 -38.98
N ALA A 443 -23.76 -56.23 -39.68
CA ALA A 443 -23.67 -57.55 -39.07
C ALA A 443 -22.56 -57.62 -38.01
N LEU A 444 -21.37 -57.12 -38.31
CA LEU A 444 -20.25 -57.11 -37.36
C LEU A 444 -20.51 -56.20 -36.16
N ILE A 445 -21.09 -55.01 -36.35
CA ILE A 445 -21.54 -54.12 -35.27
C ILE A 445 -22.56 -54.83 -34.38
N ARG A 446 -23.50 -55.59 -34.99
CA ARG A 446 -24.52 -56.31 -34.25
C ARG A 446 -23.94 -57.46 -33.44
N VAL A 447 -23.00 -58.22 -34.01
CA VAL A 447 -22.27 -59.28 -33.30
C VAL A 447 -21.54 -58.70 -32.09
N ALA A 448 -20.77 -57.63 -32.29
CA ALA A 448 -20.05 -56.94 -31.22
C ALA A 448 -20.98 -56.39 -30.13
N SER A 449 -22.14 -55.84 -30.52
CA SER A 449 -23.19 -55.41 -29.58
C SER A 449 -23.73 -56.59 -28.76
N VAL A 450 -24.00 -57.74 -29.38
CA VAL A 450 -24.47 -58.94 -28.66
C VAL A 450 -23.41 -59.45 -27.70
N ILE A 451 -22.14 -59.50 -28.12
CA ILE A 451 -21.01 -59.88 -27.27
C ILE A 451 -20.95 -58.95 -26.05
N SER A 452 -20.79 -57.64 -26.25
CA SER A 452 -20.67 -56.66 -25.16
C SER A 452 -21.81 -56.68 -24.14
N HIS A 453 -23.07 -56.89 -24.58
CA HIS A 453 -24.24 -56.96 -23.68
C HIS A 453 -24.40 -58.32 -22.97
N THR A 454 -23.56 -59.29 -23.30
CA THR A 454 -23.64 -60.66 -22.74
C THR A 454 -22.53 -60.92 -21.73
N LEU A 455 -21.49 -60.10 -21.75
CA LEU A 455 -20.29 -60.19 -20.93
C LEU A 455 -20.41 -59.40 -19.61
N ARG A 456 -19.67 -59.87 -18.60
CA ARG A 456 -19.49 -59.20 -17.30
C ARG A 456 -18.47 -58.06 -17.42
N LYS A 457 -18.36 -57.25 -16.37
CA LYS A 457 -17.45 -56.09 -16.33
C LYS A 457 -15.96 -56.47 -16.50
N TYR A 458 -15.57 -57.66 -16.06
CA TYR A 458 -14.18 -58.13 -16.07
C TYR A 458 -13.85 -59.04 -17.25
N ASP A 459 -14.85 -59.38 -18.07
CA ASP A 459 -14.66 -60.16 -19.28
C ASP A 459 -14.10 -59.26 -20.38
N VAL A 460 -13.17 -59.79 -21.19
CA VAL A 460 -12.50 -59.04 -22.23
C VAL A 460 -12.90 -59.59 -23.59
N ALA A 461 -13.28 -58.71 -24.52
CA ALA A 461 -13.62 -59.08 -25.89
C ALA A 461 -12.90 -58.21 -26.91
N GLY A 462 -12.42 -58.84 -27.97
CA GLY A 462 -11.72 -58.19 -29.06
C GLY A 462 -12.11 -58.72 -30.43
N ARG A 463 -11.92 -57.89 -31.45
CA ARG A 463 -12.00 -58.26 -32.87
C ARG A 463 -10.59 -58.60 -33.35
N ILE A 464 -10.35 -59.87 -33.67
CA ILE A 464 -9.01 -60.42 -33.95
C ILE A 464 -8.72 -60.47 -35.46
N GLY A 465 -9.78 -60.55 -36.27
CA GLY A 465 -9.74 -60.60 -37.73
C GLY A 465 -10.92 -59.85 -38.36
N GLY A 466 -11.16 -60.07 -39.65
CA GLY A 466 -12.27 -59.43 -40.38
C GLY A 466 -13.62 -59.72 -39.74
N GLU A 467 -13.95 -60.99 -39.60
CA GLU A 467 -15.19 -61.54 -39.06
C GLU A 467 -14.99 -62.36 -37.77
N GLU A 468 -13.78 -62.34 -37.25
CA GLU A 468 -13.34 -63.14 -36.11
C GLU A 468 -13.32 -62.31 -34.82
N PHE A 469 -13.94 -62.85 -33.78
CA PHE A 469 -13.97 -62.27 -32.43
C PHE A 469 -13.37 -63.26 -31.44
N CYS A 470 -12.77 -62.75 -30.39
CA CYS A 470 -12.26 -63.57 -29.29
C CYS A 470 -12.68 -62.95 -27.97
N ILE A 471 -12.98 -63.82 -27.01
CA ILE A 471 -13.42 -63.44 -25.66
C ILE A 471 -12.58 -64.20 -24.66
N VAL A 472 -12.12 -63.50 -23.63
CA VAL A 472 -11.42 -64.05 -22.47
C VAL A 472 -12.30 -63.84 -21.24
N LEU A 473 -12.55 -64.93 -20.53
CA LEU A 473 -13.39 -64.99 -19.34
C LEU A 473 -12.50 -65.39 -18.14
N PRO A 474 -12.06 -64.43 -17.32
CA PRO A 474 -11.32 -64.75 -16.10
C PRO A 474 -12.25 -65.44 -15.09
N GLU A 475 -11.67 -66.27 -14.23
CA GLU A 475 -12.37 -67.00 -13.15
C GLU A 475 -13.58 -67.79 -13.66
N THR A 476 -13.45 -68.41 -14.84
CA THR A 476 -14.55 -69.09 -15.54
C THR A 476 -14.12 -70.48 -15.99
N THR A 477 -14.92 -71.49 -15.64
CA THR A 477 -14.73 -72.90 -16.01
C THR A 477 -15.14 -73.18 -17.46
N LEU A 478 -14.79 -74.35 -18.00
CA LEU A 478 -15.15 -74.72 -19.38
C LEU A 478 -16.68 -74.76 -19.58
N SER A 479 -17.42 -75.27 -18.61
CA SER A 479 -18.88 -75.38 -18.67
C SER A 479 -19.55 -74.01 -18.67
N GLU A 480 -19.09 -73.10 -17.82
CA GLU A 480 -19.61 -71.73 -17.75
C GLU A 480 -19.31 -70.94 -19.02
N ALA A 481 -18.08 -71.05 -19.53
CA ALA A 481 -17.69 -70.42 -20.79
C ALA A 481 -18.53 -70.94 -21.97
N SER A 482 -18.81 -72.25 -21.98
CA SER A 482 -19.69 -72.86 -22.98
C SER A 482 -21.11 -72.30 -22.91
N ALA A 483 -21.64 -72.09 -21.71
CA ALA A 483 -22.94 -71.45 -21.51
C ALA A 483 -22.94 -69.98 -21.97
N VAL A 484 -21.83 -69.25 -21.77
CA VAL A 484 -21.68 -67.87 -22.29
C VAL A 484 -21.66 -67.86 -23.81
N ALA A 485 -20.88 -68.75 -24.45
CA ALA A 485 -20.83 -68.88 -25.90
C ALA A 485 -22.20 -69.21 -26.49
N GLU A 486 -22.94 -70.13 -25.88
CA GLU A 486 -24.27 -70.54 -26.33
C GLU A 486 -25.29 -69.40 -26.16
N ARG A 487 -25.18 -68.63 -25.07
CA ARG A 487 -25.99 -67.42 -24.87
C ARG A 487 -25.72 -66.36 -25.92
N ILE A 488 -24.46 -66.16 -26.33
CA ILE A 488 -24.10 -65.24 -27.43
C ILE A 488 -24.72 -65.74 -28.75
N ARG A 489 -24.51 -67.03 -29.07
CA ARG A 489 -25.01 -67.66 -30.30
C ARG A 489 -26.54 -67.55 -30.43
N THR A 490 -27.27 -67.98 -29.41
CA THR A 490 -28.74 -67.96 -29.38
C THR A 490 -29.29 -66.54 -29.46
N ARG A 491 -28.71 -65.58 -28.73
CA ARG A 491 -29.10 -64.16 -28.79
C ARG A 491 -28.87 -63.54 -30.16
N LEU A 492 -27.78 -63.92 -30.85
CA LEU A 492 -27.52 -63.44 -32.20
C LEU A 492 -28.51 -64.03 -33.19
N ALA A 493 -28.71 -65.35 -33.16
CA ALA A 493 -29.62 -66.06 -34.07
C ALA A 493 -31.08 -65.60 -33.95
N ALA A 494 -31.50 -65.17 -32.75
CA ALA A 494 -32.85 -64.65 -32.50
C ALA A 494 -33.08 -63.22 -33.04
N LYS A 495 -32.05 -62.54 -33.55
CA LYS A 495 -32.12 -61.13 -33.99
C LYS A 495 -31.99 -61.03 -35.51
N THR A 496 -32.91 -60.29 -36.12
CA THR A 496 -32.81 -59.91 -37.54
C THR A 496 -32.16 -58.53 -37.68
N ILE A 497 -31.47 -58.32 -38.81
CA ILE A 497 -30.82 -57.07 -39.19
C ILE A 497 -31.60 -56.50 -40.38
N LEU A 498 -32.06 -55.26 -40.26
CA LEU A 498 -32.80 -54.54 -41.29
C LEU A 498 -31.85 -53.81 -42.23
N VAL A 499 -31.94 -54.11 -43.53
CA VAL A 499 -31.16 -53.47 -44.60
C VAL A 499 -32.08 -52.64 -45.48
N ASN A 500 -31.69 -51.38 -45.74
CA ASN A 500 -32.37 -50.45 -46.64
C ASN A 500 -33.89 -50.28 -46.39
N CYS A 501 -34.33 -50.45 -45.15
CA CYS A 501 -35.73 -50.35 -44.71
C CYS A 501 -36.72 -51.27 -45.47
N LYS A 502 -36.22 -52.30 -46.15
CA LYS A 502 -37.04 -53.15 -47.06
C LYS A 502 -36.79 -54.65 -46.92
N ALA A 503 -35.64 -55.06 -46.41
CA ALA A 503 -35.29 -56.47 -46.27
C ALA A 503 -34.64 -56.75 -44.91
N THR A 504 -34.87 -57.95 -44.37
CA THR A 504 -34.22 -58.41 -43.14
C THR A 504 -33.43 -59.69 -43.41
N PHE A 505 -32.24 -59.78 -42.84
CA PHE A 505 -31.47 -61.03 -42.82
C PHE A 505 -31.05 -61.38 -41.39
N SER A 506 -30.76 -62.65 -41.15
CA SER A 506 -30.22 -63.14 -39.88
C SER A 506 -28.78 -63.61 -40.09
N VAL A 507 -27.95 -63.42 -39.08
CA VAL A 507 -26.59 -63.98 -39.04
C VAL A 507 -26.48 -64.98 -37.89
N THR A 508 -25.71 -66.02 -38.11
CA THR A 508 -25.32 -66.99 -37.09
C THR A 508 -23.82 -66.90 -36.85
N LEU A 509 -23.37 -67.49 -35.75
CA LEU A 509 -21.94 -67.64 -35.50
C LEU A 509 -21.65 -69.06 -35.02
N SER A 510 -20.42 -69.47 -35.28
CA SER A 510 -19.83 -70.68 -34.70
C SER A 510 -18.85 -70.26 -33.61
N ALA A 511 -18.72 -71.09 -32.57
CA ALA A 511 -17.85 -70.82 -31.43
C ALA A 511 -17.03 -72.05 -31.04
N GLY A 512 -15.75 -71.85 -30.75
CA GLY A 512 -14.90 -72.82 -30.07
C GLY A 512 -14.52 -72.34 -28.68
N VAL A 513 -14.62 -73.21 -27.68
CA VAL A 513 -14.42 -72.86 -26.26
C VAL A 513 -13.32 -73.70 -25.66
N THR A 514 -12.40 -73.07 -24.94
CA THR A 514 -11.31 -73.73 -24.21
C THR A 514 -11.19 -73.14 -22.81
N ALA A 515 -10.77 -73.94 -21.83
CA ALA A 515 -10.41 -73.45 -20.51
C ALA A 515 -9.06 -73.99 -20.06
N SER A 516 -8.36 -73.21 -19.24
CA SER A 516 -7.08 -73.59 -18.62
C SER A 516 -7.20 -74.78 -17.67
N GLU A 517 -8.36 -74.99 -17.03
CA GLU A 517 -8.57 -76.15 -16.15
C GLU A 517 -8.43 -77.48 -16.90
N GLU A 518 -8.86 -77.51 -18.17
CA GLU A 518 -8.86 -78.71 -19.00
C GLU A 518 -7.46 -79.04 -19.51
N LEU A 519 -6.71 -78.01 -19.93
CA LEU A 519 -5.38 -78.18 -20.51
C LEU A 519 -4.26 -78.20 -19.46
N GLY A 520 -4.53 -77.76 -18.23
CA GLY A 520 -3.50 -77.49 -17.22
C GLY A 520 -2.53 -76.38 -17.63
N ASP A 521 -2.89 -75.57 -18.65
CA ASP A 521 -2.06 -74.52 -19.22
C ASP A 521 -2.81 -73.19 -19.24
N TYR A 522 -2.08 -72.11 -18.94
CA TYR A 522 -2.57 -70.74 -18.90
C TYR A 522 -1.99 -69.90 -20.04
N HIS A 523 -1.07 -70.42 -20.86
CA HIS A 523 -0.50 -69.64 -21.96
C HIS A 523 -1.58 -69.25 -22.97
N ALA A 524 -1.62 -67.96 -23.30
CA ALA A 524 -2.66 -67.37 -24.14
C ALA A 524 -2.70 -68.03 -25.53
N GLU A 525 -1.54 -68.31 -26.10
CA GLU A 525 -1.37 -68.94 -27.40
C GLU A 525 -1.94 -70.37 -27.42
N THR A 526 -1.67 -71.17 -26.39
CA THR A 526 -2.16 -72.57 -26.28
C THR A 526 -3.69 -72.61 -26.16
N LEU A 527 -4.24 -71.76 -25.29
CA LEU A 527 -5.68 -71.66 -25.04
C LEU A 527 -6.43 -71.21 -26.31
N GLN A 528 -5.89 -70.20 -27.00
CA GLN A 528 -6.47 -69.72 -28.23
C GLN A 528 -6.38 -70.74 -29.37
N ALA A 529 -5.22 -71.38 -29.55
CA ALA A 529 -5.05 -72.39 -30.61
C ALA A 529 -6.03 -73.55 -30.47
N THR A 530 -6.28 -73.98 -29.23
CA THR A 530 -7.31 -75.00 -28.94
C THR A 530 -8.73 -74.49 -29.22
N ALA A 531 -9.02 -73.22 -28.86
CA ALA A 531 -10.32 -72.62 -29.13
C ALA A 531 -10.57 -72.46 -30.64
N ASP A 532 -9.54 -72.13 -31.41
CA ASP A 532 -9.60 -72.03 -32.87
C ASP A 532 -9.83 -73.40 -33.54
N ARG A 533 -9.15 -74.45 -33.08
CA ARG A 533 -9.41 -75.83 -33.51
C ARG A 533 -10.86 -76.23 -33.24
N ARG A 534 -11.42 -75.90 -32.08
CA ARG A 534 -12.82 -76.18 -31.74
C ARG A 534 -13.79 -75.35 -32.58
N LEU A 535 -13.44 -74.11 -32.90
CA LEU A 535 -14.21 -73.29 -33.84
C LEU A 535 -14.25 -73.94 -35.23
N TYR A 536 -13.13 -74.51 -35.69
CA TYR A 536 -13.09 -75.28 -36.93
C TYR A 536 -14.02 -76.52 -36.89
N LEU A 537 -14.05 -77.25 -35.77
CA LEU A 537 -15.00 -78.36 -35.55
C LEU A 537 -16.46 -77.88 -35.56
N ALA A 538 -16.74 -76.72 -34.95
CA ALA A 538 -18.07 -76.11 -35.01
C ALA A 538 -18.50 -75.77 -36.45
N LYS A 539 -17.58 -75.19 -37.24
CA LYS A 539 -17.83 -74.85 -38.65
C LYS A 539 -18.06 -76.09 -39.53
N THR A 540 -17.22 -77.12 -39.38
CA THR A 540 -17.31 -78.37 -40.16
C THR A 540 -18.48 -79.24 -39.72
N GLY A 541 -18.89 -79.16 -38.46
CA GLY A 541 -20.05 -79.90 -37.93
C GLY A 541 -21.40 -79.42 -38.48
N GLY A 542 -21.46 -78.29 -39.19
CA GLY A 542 -22.69 -77.72 -39.74
C GLY A 542 -22.99 -76.30 -39.27
N ARG A 543 -22.00 -75.59 -38.72
CA ARG A 543 -22.08 -74.18 -38.28
C ARG A 543 -23.14 -73.94 -37.21
N ASN A 544 -23.34 -72.66 -36.83
CA ASN A 544 -24.30 -72.19 -35.84
C ASN A 544 -24.30 -73.03 -34.55
N ARG A 545 -23.12 -73.30 -34.00
CA ARG A 545 -22.95 -74.16 -32.82
C ARG A 545 -21.72 -73.77 -32.01
N VAL A 546 -21.71 -74.23 -30.76
CA VAL A 546 -20.58 -74.15 -29.85
C VAL A 546 -19.93 -75.52 -29.77
N CYS A 547 -18.59 -75.56 -29.82
CA CYS A 547 -17.80 -76.77 -29.63
C CYS A 547 -16.84 -76.57 -28.45
N ALA A 548 -16.94 -77.42 -27.44
CA ALA A 548 -16.12 -77.40 -26.23
C ALA A 548 -15.30 -78.70 -26.04
N GLU A 549 -15.46 -79.68 -26.93
CA GLU A 549 -14.82 -81.00 -26.88
C GLU A 549 -14.27 -81.35 -28.27
N GLY A 550 -13.06 -81.94 -28.34
CA GLY A 550 -12.45 -82.45 -29.59
C GLY A 550 -11.01 -82.03 -29.88
#